data_AF-A0A350Y9Q7-F1
#
_entry.id   AF-A0A350Y9Q7-F1
#
_cell.length_a   1.000
_cell.length_b   1.000
_cell.length_c   1.000
_cell.angle_alpha   90.00
_cell.angle_beta   90.00
_cell.angle_gamma   90.00
#
_symmetry.space_group_name_H-M   'P 1'
#
loop_
_entity.id
_entity.type
_entity.pdbx_description
1 polymer ?
#
loop_
_entity_poly.entity_id
_entity_poly.type
_entity_poly.pdbx_seq_one_letter_code
_entity_poly.pdbx_strand_id
1 'polypeptide(L)'
;MLSTVILTLGLGTLPVQAQISDPQVGALVEALRLAAPQTGTENDGLYSDWQIKPDNIPRWSKQCTGRELTPADFEASPVTARAILVCVMGDVLREQYSASGNNEAIAVQRTAAWWMTGDANQYNRVPTNSYTHSYIQKVLNFYQQQRRTSQSQNPTTPPPSEPSPTLARSSSNSAISDRQISALVEALRLAAPQTGVENDNLYSDWQIKPDNIPRWSNQCIGRELTPADFEASPVTARAILVCVMRDVFSEQYTESENNESLAVQRAAAWWMTGDGNQYNNSSTASYTQRVLDLYRQSFLKFFPHI
;
A
#
# COMPACT_ATOMS: atom_id res chain seq x y z
N MET A 1 -14.33 54.60 46.11
CA MET A 1 -13.25 53.58 46.06
C MET A 1 -13.90 52.23 45.83
N LEU A 2 -13.91 51.74 44.59
CA LEU A 2 -14.15 50.34 44.24
C LEU A 2 -13.67 50.18 42.80
N SER A 3 -12.37 49.87 42.68
CA SER A 3 -11.71 49.54 41.42
C SER A 3 -11.97 48.06 41.13
N THR A 4 -12.66 47.79 40.03
CA THR A 4 -12.86 46.42 39.53
C THR A 4 -11.76 46.12 38.53
N VAL A 5 -10.83 45.25 38.93
CA VAL A 5 -9.76 44.75 38.06
C VAL A 5 -10.32 43.62 37.19
N ILE A 6 -10.39 43.83 35.88
CA ILE A 6 -10.71 42.78 34.90
C ILE A 6 -9.38 42.08 34.56
N LEU A 7 -9.19 40.87 35.09
CA LEU A 7 -8.12 39.96 34.65
C LEU A 7 -8.53 39.34 33.31
N THR A 8 -7.85 39.73 32.23
CA THR A 8 -7.90 39.04 30.94
C THR A 8 -6.96 37.83 30.97
N LEU A 9 -7.53 36.64 30.97
CA LEU A 9 -6.80 35.38 30.75
C LEU A 9 -6.44 35.27 29.26
N GLY A 10 -5.15 35.39 28.94
CA GLY A 10 -4.63 35.12 27.60
C GLY A 10 -4.72 33.63 27.28
N LEU A 11 -5.53 33.28 26.27
CA LEU A 11 -5.52 31.97 25.63
C LEU A 11 -4.24 31.86 24.77
N GLY A 12 -3.20 31.23 25.31
CA GLY A 12 -2.04 30.82 24.54
C GLY A 12 -2.43 29.68 23.59
N THR A 13 -2.23 29.86 22.28
CA THR A 13 -2.29 28.76 21.32
C THR A 13 -1.10 27.84 21.58
N LEU A 14 -1.35 26.68 22.20
CA LEU A 14 -0.32 25.64 22.28
C LEU A 14 0.04 25.19 20.86
N PRO A 15 1.33 25.06 20.52
CA PRO A 15 1.73 24.53 19.23
C PRO A 15 1.28 23.07 19.16
N VAL A 16 0.37 22.75 18.25
CA VAL A 16 0.08 21.36 17.88
C VAL A 16 1.35 20.79 17.28
N GLN A 17 2.01 19.87 17.97
CA GLN A 17 3.12 19.11 17.40
C GLN A 17 2.55 18.27 16.25
N ALA A 18 3.02 18.53 15.01
CA ALA A 18 2.62 17.73 13.86
C ALA A 18 3.17 16.31 14.04
N GLN A 19 2.29 15.36 14.34
CA GLN A 19 2.65 13.95 14.49
C GLN A 19 2.73 13.28 13.11
N ILE A 20 3.66 12.33 12.95
CA ILE A 20 3.71 11.47 11.76
C ILE A 20 2.40 10.69 11.65
N SER A 21 1.73 10.83 10.51
CA SER A 21 0.45 10.21 10.16
C SER A 21 0.65 8.85 9.46
N ASP A 22 -0.34 7.98 9.50
CA ASP A 22 -0.29 6.67 8.82
C ASP A 22 -0.04 6.78 7.31
N PRO A 23 -0.61 7.76 6.57
CA PRO A 23 -0.25 7.98 5.17
C PRO A 23 1.23 8.32 4.95
N GLN A 24 1.88 9.01 5.89
CA GLN A 24 3.33 9.26 5.82
C GLN A 24 4.11 7.97 6.02
N VAL A 25 3.69 7.11 6.95
CA VAL A 25 4.34 5.81 7.14
C VAL A 25 4.17 4.91 5.92
N GLY A 26 2.94 4.83 5.37
CA GLY A 26 2.66 4.08 4.14
C GLY A 26 3.51 4.56 2.97
N ALA A 27 3.65 5.88 2.81
CA ALA A 27 4.47 6.45 1.75
C ALA A 27 5.97 6.14 1.93
N LEU A 28 6.47 6.11 3.17
CA LEU A 28 7.84 5.70 3.45
C LEU A 28 8.06 4.23 3.09
N VAL A 29 7.15 3.34 3.51
CA VAL A 29 7.24 1.90 3.24
C VAL A 29 7.27 1.66 1.73
N GLU A 30 6.41 2.32 0.97
CA GLU A 30 6.42 2.20 -0.49
C GLU A 30 7.71 2.78 -1.11
N ALA A 31 8.23 3.89 -0.59
CA ALA A 31 9.50 4.43 -1.05
C ALA A 31 10.69 3.48 -0.81
N LEU A 32 10.69 2.74 0.31
CA LEU A 32 11.68 1.70 0.59
C LEU A 32 11.60 0.55 -0.42
N ARG A 33 10.38 0.13 -0.80
CA ARG A 33 10.12 -0.90 -1.82
C ARG A 33 10.66 -0.48 -3.19
N LEU A 34 10.33 0.73 -3.63
CA LEU A 34 10.75 1.26 -4.93
C LEU A 34 12.27 1.49 -5.00
N ALA A 35 12.91 1.78 -3.87
CA ALA A 35 14.36 1.92 -3.78
C ALA A 35 15.09 0.58 -3.64
N ALA A 36 14.39 -0.51 -3.32
CA ALA A 36 14.98 -1.81 -3.09
C ALA A 36 15.74 -2.31 -4.34
N PRO A 37 16.96 -2.84 -4.17
CA PRO A 37 17.72 -3.36 -5.31
C PRO A 37 16.96 -4.52 -5.95
N GLN A 38 16.81 -4.46 -7.26
CA GLN A 38 16.36 -5.60 -8.06
C GLN A 38 17.58 -6.47 -8.29
N THR A 39 17.87 -7.38 -7.37
CA THR A 39 19.07 -8.22 -7.41
C THR A 39 19.04 -9.23 -8.55
N GLY A 40 17.85 -9.50 -9.12
CA GLY A 40 17.66 -10.41 -10.26
C GLY A 40 18.23 -11.82 -10.02
N THR A 41 18.53 -12.13 -8.76
CA THR A 41 19.20 -13.36 -8.34
C THR A 41 18.22 -14.09 -7.45
N GLU A 42 17.76 -15.24 -7.94
CA GLU A 42 16.99 -16.18 -7.15
C GLU A 42 17.83 -16.57 -5.92
N ASN A 43 17.25 -16.48 -4.71
CA ASN A 43 17.90 -16.81 -3.44
C ASN A 43 19.07 -15.90 -3.02
N ASP A 44 18.96 -14.59 -3.23
CA ASP A 44 19.93 -13.60 -2.71
C ASP A 44 19.96 -13.47 -1.16
N GLY A 45 19.14 -14.26 -0.47
CA GLY A 45 19.03 -14.28 0.99
C GLY A 45 18.19 -13.14 1.56
N LEU A 46 17.47 -12.40 0.71
CA LEU A 46 16.55 -11.34 1.09
C LEU A 46 15.12 -11.73 0.70
N TYR A 47 14.16 -11.21 1.46
CA TYR A 47 12.75 -11.61 1.37
C TYR A 47 11.85 -10.39 1.16
N SER A 48 10.78 -10.60 0.42
CA SER A 48 9.75 -9.68 -0.07
C SER A 48 10.27 -8.61 -1.02
N ASP A 49 9.34 -7.83 -1.57
CA ASP A 49 9.61 -6.67 -2.41
C ASP A 49 10.48 -5.61 -1.70
N TRP A 50 10.60 -5.67 -0.37
CA TRP A 50 11.41 -4.78 0.45
C TRP A 50 12.81 -5.28 0.78
N GLN A 51 13.17 -6.50 0.35
CA GLN A 51 14.52 -7.05 0.48
C GLN A 51 14.99 -7.15 1.95
N ILE A 52 14.17 -7.80 2.78
CA ILE A 52 14.36 -7.96 4.23
C ILE A 52 15.30 -9.12 4.54
N LYS A 53 16.25 -8.90 5.46
CA LYS A 53 17.09 -9.98 6.01
C LYS A 53 16.25 -10.97 6.83
N PRO A 54 16.47 -12.29 6.70
CA PRO A 54 15.67 -13.32 7.37
C PRO A 54 15.63 -13.15 8.89
N ASP A 55 16.75 -12.77 9.51
CA ASP A 55 16.87 -12.61 10.96
C ASP A 55 15.95 -11.50 11.54
N ASN A 56 15.53 -10.55 10.72
CA ASN A 56 14.60 -9.49 11.15
C ASN A 56 13.15 -9.99 11.21
N ILE A 57 12.78 -10.96 10.36
CA ILE A 57 11.38 -11.33 10.10
C ILE A 57 10.68 -11.88 11.34
N PRO A 58 11.22 -12.88 12.07
CA PRO A 58 10.56 -13.41 13.27
C PRO A 58 10.35 -12.33 14.34
N ARG A 59 11.36 -11.49 14.58
CA ARG A 59 11.30 -10.44 15.59
C ARG A 59 10.25 -9.37 15.24
N TRP A 60 10.26 -8.88 14.01
CA TRP A 60 9.34 -7.83 13.55
C TRP A 60 7.90 -8.32 13.48
N SER A 61 7.68 -9.51 12.93
CA SER A 61 6.34 -10.12 12.87
C SER A 61 5.77 -10.33 14.27
N LYS A 62 6.55 -10.83 15.23
CA LYS A 62 6.11 -11.00 16.62
C LYS A 62 5.72 -9.68 17.27
N GLN A 63 6.54 -8.65 17.08
CA GLN A 63 6.26 -7.32 17.62
C GLN A 63 4.93 -6.76 17.08
N CYS A 64 4.69 -6.91 15.77
CA CYS A 64 3.56 -6.26 15.10
C CYS A 64 2.26 -7.09 15.10
N THR A 65 2.35 -8.41 15.18
CA THR A 65 1.20 -9.32 15.03
C THR A 65 1.01 -10.26 16.23
N GLY A 66 1.96 -10.30 17.17
CA GLY A 66 1.98 -11.26 18.28
C GLY A 66 2.49 -12.65 17.88
N ARG A 67 2.78 -12.91 16.60
CA ARG A 67 3.26 -14.19 16.09
C ARG A 67 4.56 -14.05 15.29
N GLU A 68 5.49 -14.97 15.51
CA GLU A 68 6.68 -15.10 14.67
C GLU A 68 6.31 -15.74 13.33
N LEU A 69 6.67 -15.08 12.23
CA LEU A 69 6.63 -15.62 10.88
C LEU A 69 7.99 -16.18 10.48
N THR A 70 7.98 -17.23 9.67
CA THR A 70 9.18 -17.66 8.96
C THR A 70 9.45 -16.72 7.77
N PRO A 71 10.69 -16.67 7.24
CA PRO A 71 10.97 -15.93 6.02
C PRO A 71 10.09 -16.33 4.83
N ALA A 72 9.77 -17.63 4.70
CA ALA A 72 8.88 -18.13 3.66
C ALA A 72 7.44 -17.65 3.85
N ASP A 73 6.89 -17.66 5.07
CA ASP A 73 5.54 -17.15 5.32
C ASP A 73 5.44 -15.63 5.07
N PHE A 74 6.52 -14.91 5.35
CA PHE A 74 6.61 -13.47 5.11
C PHE A 74 6.69 -13.14 3.62
N GLU A 75 7.52 -13.86 2.85
CA GLU A 75 7.58 -13.77 1.38
C GLU A 75 6.24 -14.08 0.73
N ALA A 76 5.58 -15.14 1.22
CA ALA A 76 4.36 -15.65 0.65
C ALA A 76 3.18 -14.68 0.77
N SER A 77 3.23 -13.66 1.64
CA SER A 77 2.11 -12.71 1.80
C SER A 77 2.61 -11.26 1.73
N PRO A 78 2.59 -10.63 0.54
CA PRO A 78 3.00 -9.23 0.37
C PRO A 78 2.18 -8.25 1.22
N VAL A 79 0.89 -8.55 1.44
CA VAL A 79 -0.01 -7.80 2.32
C VAL A 79 0.47 -7.88 3.77
N THR A 80 0.75 -9.08 4.27
CA THR A 80 1.27 -9.26 5.63
C THR A 80 2.65 -8.63 5.81
N ALA A 81 3.53 -8.79 4.82
CA ALA A 81 4.84 -8.17 4.79
C ALA A 81 4.73 -6.64 4.88
N ARG A 82 3.89 -6.02 4.04
CA ARG A 82 3.62 -4.59 4.07
C ARG A 82 3.09 -4.13 5.43
N ALA A 83 2.10 -4.84 6.00
CA ALA A 83 1.50 -4.48 7.28
C ALA A 83 2.54 -4.50 8.42
N ILE A 84 3.41 -5.52 8.47
CA ILE A 84 4.52 -5.59 9.43
C ILE A 84 5.48 -4.42 9.21
N LEU A 85 5.82 -4.09 7.96
CA LEU A 85 6.73 -2.99 7.66
C LEU A 85 6.13 -1.62 7.98
N VAL A 86 4.83 -1.40 7.77
CA VAL A 86 4.14 -0.19 8.23
C VAL A 86 4.21 -0.07 9.75
N CYS A 87 3.98 -1.15 10.49
CA CYS A 87 4.12 -1.16 11.94
C CYS A 87 5.55 -0.78 12.38
N VAL A 88 6.59 -1.48 11.88
CA VAL A 88 7.98 -1.22 12.28
C VAL A 88 8.44 0.17 11.84
N MET A 89 8.15 0.57 10.60
CA MET A 89 8.57 1.88 10.08
C MET A 89 7.78 3.03 10.70
N GLY A 90 6.58 2.79 11.22
CA GLY A 90 5.86 3.79 11.99
C GLY A 90 6.64 4.22 13.22
N ASP A 91 7.17 3.25 13.97
CA ASP A 91 7.96 3.52 15.17
C ASP A 91 9.29 4.21 14.82
N VAL A 92 10.02 3.67 13.84
CA VAL A 92 11.30 4.24 13.42
C VAL A 92 11.14 5.66 12.87
N LEU A 93 10.16 5.91 12.01
CA LEU A 93 9.95 7.24 11.42
C LEU A 93 9.54 8.27 12.48
N ARG A 94 8.69 7.91 13.44
CA ARG A 94 8.31 8.79 14.55
C ARG A 94 9.52 9.16 15.41
N GLU A 95 10.36 8.19 15.74
CA GLU A 95 11.61 8.44 16.48
C GLU A 95 12.54 9.36 15.68
N GLN A 96 12.76 9.07 14.39
CA GLN A 96 13.66 9.85 13.56
C GLN A 96 13.13 11.25 13.23
N TYR A 97 11.81 11.43 13.25
CA TYR A 97 11.17 12.74 13.13
C TYR A 97 11.44 13.62 14.34
N SER A 98 11.32 13.07 15.55
CA SER A 98 11.71 13.79 16.76
C SER A 98 13.22 14.10 16.75
N ALA A 99 14.05 13.12 16.37
CA ALA A 99 15.51 13.28 16.35
C ALA A 99 16.00 14.27 15.28
N SER A 100 15.20 14.53 14.24
CA SER A 100 15.52 15.50 13.19
C SER A 100 15.05 16.93 13.49
N GLY A 101 14.52 17.19 14.69
CA GLY A 101 13.90 18.48 15.02
C GLY A 101 12.62 18.71 14.23
N ASN A 102 11.83 17.65 14.01
CA ASN A 102 10.58 17.65 13.24
C ASN A 102 10.76 17.96 11.74
N ASN A 103 11.94 17.69 11.19
CA ASN A 103 12.19 17.79 9.76
C ASN A 103 11.89 16.45 9.07
N GLU A 104 10.79 16.39 8.33
CA GLU A 104 10.30 15.17 7.65
C GLU A 104 11.30 14.62 6.64
N ALA A 105 11.93 15.48 5.83
CA ALA A 105 12.91 15.04 4.83
C ALA A 105 14.14 14.41 5.49
N ILE A 106 14.66 15.03 6.56
CA ILE A 106 15.77 14.48 7.33
C ILE A 106 15.34 13.18 8.03
N ALA A 107 14.11 13.10 8.57
CA ALA A 107 13.58 11.90 9.21
C ALA A 107 13.52 10.71 8.24
N VAL A 108 13.08 10.95 7.01
CA VAL A 108 13.06 9.93 5.94
C VAL A 108 14.47 9.48 5.59
N GLN A 109 15.42 10.40 5.41
CA GLN A 109 16.81 10.06 5.14
C GLN A 109 17.45 9.27 6.30
N ARG A 110 17.17 9.65 7.55
CA ARG A 110 17.59 8.94 8.76
C ARG A 110 16.99 7.54 8.84
N THR A 111 15.73 7.39 8.50
CA THR A 111 15.06 6.09 8.47
C THR A 111 15.63 5.19 7.38
N ALA A 112 15.88 5.73 6.18
CA ALA A 112 16.55 5.00 5.10
C ALA A 112 18.00 4.61 5.45
N ALA A 113 18.71 5.45 6.21
CA ALA A 113 20.04 5.12 6.71
C ALA A 113 19.99 3.98 7.73
N TRP A 114 19.05 4.04 8.68
CA TRP A 114 18.79 2.97 9.63
C TRP A 114 18.42 1.66 8.93
N TRP A 115 17.60 1.72 7.89
CA TRP A 115 17.24 0.56 7.07
C TRP A 115 18.47 -0.15 6.49
N MET A 116 19.41 0.63 5.96
CA MET A 116 20.60 0.10 5.30
C MET A 116 21.71 -0.34 6.27
N THR A 117 21.87 0.34 7.41
CA THR A 117 23.05 0.19 8.27
C THR A 117 22.74 -0.22 9.70
N GLY A 118 21.48 -0.12 10.13
CA GLY A 118 21.07 -0.18 11.53
C GLY A 118 21.35 1.10 12.33
N ASP A 119 21.96 2.13 11.73
CA ASP A 119 22.29 3.41 12.39
C ASP A 119 21.76 4.61 11.59
N ALA A 120 20.73 5.25 12.13
CA ALA A 120 20.09 6.43 11.54
C ALA A 120 21.04 7.63 11.38
N ASN A 121 22.11 7.71 12.19
CA ASN A 121 23.08 8.81 12.13
C ASN A 121 24.01 8.71 10.92
N GLN A 122 23.98 7.60 10.18
CA GLN A 122 24.75 7.43 8.95
C GLN A 122 24.20 8.25 7.77
N TYR A 123 23.00 8.83 7.89
CA TYR A 123 22.29 9.51 6.80
C TYR A 123 23.11 10.59 6.07
N ASN A 124 24.03 11.25 6.77
CA ASN A 124 24.93 12.27 6.23
C ASN A 124 26.42 11.96 6.46
N ARG A 125 26.76 10.75 6.90
CA ARG A 125 28.13 10.34 7.23
C ARG A 125 28.72 9.30 6.27
N VAL A 126 27.88 8.59 5.53
CA VAL A 126 28.34 7.65 4.51
C VAL A 126 29.01 8.40 3.34
N PRO A 127 30.03 7.81 2.67
CA PRO A 127 30.66 8.42 1.51
C PRO A 127 29.63 8.73 0.41
N THR A 128 29.73 9.89 -0.22
CA THR A 128 28.75 10.35 -1.22
C THR A 128 28.72 9.48 -2.48
N ASN A 129 29.79 8.74 -2.77
CA ASN A 129 29.88 7.77 -3.86
C ASN A 129 29.47 6.34 -3.45
N SER A 130 29.00 6.12 -2.21
CA SER A 130 28.60 4.80 -1.73
C SER A 130 27.20 4.40 -2.20
N TYR A 131 26.96 3.09 -2.28
CA TYR A 131 25.62 2.54 -2.54
C TYR A 131 24.60 3.03 -1.51
N THR A 132 24.95 3.03 -0.22
CA THR A 132 24.07 3.49 0.86
C THR A 132 23.66 4.94 0.68
N HIS A 133 24.58 5.82 0.27
CA HIS A 133 24.23 7.21 -0.03
C HIS A 133 23.20 7.31 -1.17
N SER A 134 23.43 6.58 -2.26
CA SER A 134 22.50 6.53 -3.40
C SER A 134 21.12 5.99 -3.00
N TYR A 135 21.07 4.92 -2.19
CA TYR A 135 19.82 4.36 -1.67
C TYR A 135 19.03 5.38 -0.84
N ILE A 136 19.69 6.08 0.10
CA ILE A 136 19.04 7.11 0.92
C ILE A 136 18.41 8.21 0.06
N GLN A 137 19.11 8.66 -1.00
CA GLN A 137 18.56 9.67 -1.91
C GLN A 137 17.38 9.13 -2.72
N LYS A 138 17.42 7.88 -3.20
CA LYS A 138 16.30 7.25 -3.89
C LYS A 138 15.05 7.18 -3.02
N VAL A 139 15.18 6.72 -1.77
CA VAL A 139 14.06 6.66 -0.83
C VAL A 139 13.45 8.04 -0.61
N LEU A 140 14.28 9.08 -0.35
CA LEU A 140 13.76 10.43 -0.19
C LEU A 140 13.01 10.92 -1.44
N ASN A 141 13.56 10.66 -2.64
CA ASN A 141 12.94 11.08 -3.89
C ASN A 141 11.59 10.40 -4.12
N PHE A 142 11.50 9.07 -3.94
CA PHE A 142 10.24 8.35 -4.06
C PHE A 142 9.21 8.80 -3.02
N TYR A 143 9.65 8.99 -1.77
CA TYR A 143 8.80 9.50 -0.71
C TYR A 143 8.19 10.86 -1.07
N GLN A 144 9.01 11.80 -1.53
CA GLN A 144 8.53 13.13 -1.93
C GLN A 144 7.56 13.08 -3.11
N GLN A 145 7.78 12.19 -4.08
CA GLN A 145 6.85 11.99 -5.21
C GLN A 145 5.48 11.52 -4.71
N GLN A 146 5.46 10.57 -3.77
CA GLN A 146 4.22 10.08 -3.16
C GLN A 146 3.54 11.17 -2.31
N ARG A 147 4.31 11.98 -1.58
CA ARG A 147 3.75 13.07 -0.76
C ARG A 147 3.16 14.20 -1.60
N ARG A 148 3.79 14.58 -2.71
CA ARG A 148 3.26 15.59 -3.64
C ARG A 148 1.94 15.15 -4.25
N THR A 149 1.83 13.87 -4.58
CA THR A 149 0.63 13.30 -5.19
C THR A 149 -0.52 13.21 -4.18
N SER A 150 -0.26 12.91 -2.89
CA SER A 150 -1.28 13.00 -1.84
C SER A 150 -1.68 14.43 -1.44
N GLN A 151 -0.77 15.41 -1.51
CA GLN A 151 -1.06 16.80 -1.09
C GLN A 151 -1.88 17.60 -2.10
N SER A 152 -1.81 17.27 -3.39
CA SER A 152 -2.70 17.85 -4.41
C SER A 152 -4.16 17.40 -4.29
N GLN A 153 -4.50 16.63 -3.26
CA GLN A 153 -5.81 15.99 -3.07
C GLN A 153 -6.57 16.48 -1.84
N ASN A 154 -6.23 17.64 -1.26
CA ASN A 154 -7.14 18.30 -0.31
C ASN A 154 -8.47 18.62 -1.02
N PRO A 155 -9.60 17.98 -0.66
CA PRO A 155 -10.89 18.32 -1.24
C PRO A 155 -11.36 19.64 -0.62
N THR A 156 -11.62 20.64 -1.45
CA THR A 156 -12.52 21.72 -1.08
C THR A 156 -13.85 21.09 -0.65
N THR A 157 -14.32 21.45 0.54
CA THR A 157 -15.60 21.05 1.15
C THR A 157 -16.72 20.90 0.10
N PRO A 158 -17.38 19.74 -0.03
CA PRO A 158 -18.62 19.65 -0.81
C PRO A 158 -19.71 20.46 -0.11
N PRO A 159 -20.60 21.16 -0.85
CA PRO A 159 -21.75 21.82 -0.25
C PRO A 159 -22.67 20.80 0.45
N PRO A 160 -23.50 21.22 1.42
CA PRO A 160 -24.33 20.31 2.19
C PRO A 160 -25.33 19.61 1.26
N SER A 161 -25.19 18.29 1.11
CA SER A 161 -26.18 17.48 0.40
C SER A 161 -27.44 17.35 1.23
N GLU A 162 -28.58 17.73 0.65
CA GLU A 162 -29.92 17.47 1.18
C GLU A 162 -30.16 15.95 1.40
N PRO A 163 -31.00 15.58 2.39
CA PRO A 163 -31.23 14.19 2.76
C PRO A 163 -32.10 13.48 1.71
N SER A 164 -31.54 12.44 1.08
CA SER A 164 -32.33 11.44 0.33
C SER A 164 -32.83 10.32 1.26
N PRO A 165 -34.03 9.77 0.98
CA PRO A 165 -34.80 9.02 1.98
C PRO A 165 -34.22 7.64 2.27
N THR A 166 -34.25 7.30 3.56
CA THR A 166 -33.86 6.04 4.15
C THR A 166 -34.71 4.89 3.61
N LEU A 167 -34.09 3.95 2.89
CA LEU A 167 -34.59 2.58 2.77
C LEU A 167 -33.73 1.67 3.63
N ALA A 168 -34.42 0.87 4.43
CA ALA A 168 -33.91 0.18 5.60
C ALA A 168 -32.75 -0.79 5.29
N ARG A 169 -31.69 -0.65 6.10
CA ARG A 169 -30.58 -1.59 6.23
C ARG A 169 -31.09 -2.99 6.54
N SER A 170 -30.72 -3.94 5.69
CA SER A 170 -30.52 -5.32 6.13
C SER A 170 -29.07 -5.45 6.56
N SER A 171 -28.85 -5.54 7.87
CA SER A 171 -27.54 -5.84 8.45
C SER A 171 -27.17 -7.29 8.17
N SER A 172 -26.21 -7.53 7.28
CA SER A 172 -25.51 -8.81 7.20
C SER A 172 -24.06 -8.62 6.75
N ASN A 173 -23.15 -8.82 7.70
CA ASN A 173 -21.70 -9.00 7.60
C ASN A 173 -20.86 -7.84 7.05
N SER A 174 -20.09 -7.24 7.96
CA SER A 174 -18.97 -6.30 7.72
C SER A 174 -17.75 -6.94 7.03
N ALA A 175 -17.96 -7.95 6.19
CA ALA A 175 -16.89 -8.70 5.52
C ALA A 175 -17.17 -8.81 4.02
N ILE A 176 -16.13 -8.63 3.21
CA ILE A 176 -16.19 -8.74 1.76
C ILE A 176 -16.57 -10.16 1.36
N SER A 177 -17.56 -10.30 0.48
CA SER A 177 -18.02 -11.59 -0.05
C SER A 177 -17.15 -12.11 -1.20
N ASP A 178 -17.14 -13.43 -1.41
CA ASP A 178 -16.48 -14.08 -2.56
C ASP A 178 -16.98 -13.55 -3.91
N ARG A 179 -18.24 -13.10 -3.95
CA ARG A 179 -18.82 -12.45 -5.13
C ARG A 179 -18.16 -11.10 -5.40
N GLN A 180 -17.97 -10.28 -4.37
CA GLN A 180 -17.28 -9.00 -4.49
C GLN A 180 -15.82 -9.19 -4.92
N ILE A 181 -15.11 -10.17 -4.36
CA ILE A 181 -13.73 -10.47 -4.77
C ILE A 181 -13.69 -10.92 -6.24
N SER A 182 -14.58 -11.83 -6.64
CA SER A 182 -14.69 -12.28 -8.02
C SER A 182 -14.99 -11.16 -9.00
N ALA A 183 -15.86 -10.22 -8.61
CA ALA A 183 -16.20 -9.04 -9.40
C ALA A 183 -15.00 -8.10 -9.55
N LEU A 184 -14.23 -7.89 -8.48
CA LEU A 184 -13.01 -7.08 -8.53
C LEU A 184 -11.96 -7.69 -9.47
N VAL A 185 -11.69 -8.99 -9.34
CA VAL A 185 -10.72 -9.69 -10.21
C VAL A 185 -11.12 -9.61 -11.68
N GLU A 186 -12.42 -9.72 -11.99
CA GLU A 186 -12.90 -9.59 -13.36
C GLU A 186 -12.84 -8.13 -13.85
N ALA A 187 -13.13 -7.16 -12.99
CA ALA A 187 -12.99 -5.75 -13.32
C ALA A 187 -11.53 -5.37 -13.63
N LEU A 188 -10.56 -5.92 -12.88
CA LEU A 188 -9.13 -5.76 -13.16
C LEU A 188 -8.75 -6.33 -14.52
N ARG A 189 -9.25 -7.53 -14.87
CA ARG A 189 -9.06 -8.16 -16.19
C ARG A 189 -9.55 -7.26 -17.33
N LEU A 190 -10.77 -6.75 -17.21
CA LEU A 190 -11.42 -5.92 -18.24
C LEU A 190 -10.83 -4.50 -18.32
N ALA A 191 -10.21 -4.02 -17.24
CA ALA A 191 -9.51 -2.75 -17.20
C ALA A 191 -8.07 -2.84 -17.71
N ALA A 192 -7.49 -4.05 -17.73
CA ALA A 192 -6.13 -4.30 -18.17
C ALA A 192 -5.90 -3.70 -19.58
N PRO A 193 -4.90 -2.83 -19.77
CA PRO A 193 -4.60 -2.26 -21.07
C PRO A 193 -4.30 -3.39 -22.05
N GLN A 194 -5.06 -3.47 -23.14
CA GLN A 194 -4.74 -4.36 -24.25
C GLN A 194 -3.68 -3.63 -25.07
N THR A 195 -2.41 -3.79 -24.68
CA THR A 195 -1.29 -3.05 -25.29
C THR A 195 -1.11 -3.43 -26.77
N GLY A 196 -1.52 -4.65 -27.15
CA GLY A 196 -1.32 -5.17 -28.51
C GLY A 196 0.16 -5.28 -28.89
N VAL A 197 1.07 -5.15 -27.90
CA VAL A 197 2.50 -5.24 -28.07
C VAL A 197 2.91 -6.67 -27.71
N GLU A 198 3.44 -7.42 -28.70
CA GLU A 198 4.19 -8.64 -28.39
C GLU A 198 5.36 -8.27 -27.47
N ASN A 199 5.43 -8.89 -26.29
CA ASN A 199 6.50 -8.72 -25.28
C ASN A 199 6.46 -7.42 -24.45
N ASP A 200 5.30 -7.04 -23.91
CA ASP A 200 5.24 -6.07 -22.80
C ASP A 200 5.68 -6.64 -21.44
N ASN A 201 6.12 -7.92 -21.42
CA ASN A 201 6.53 -8.68 -20.25
C ASN A 201 5.44 -8.77 -19.17
N LEU A 202 4.17 -8.67 -19.57
CA LEU A 202 3.01 -8.91 -18.70
C LEU A 202 2.28 -10.17 -19.18
N TYR A 203 1.82 -10.98 -18.24
CA TYR A 203 1.26 -12.30 -18.51
C TYR A 203 -0.24 -12.34 -18.23
N SER A 204 -0.94 -13.12 -19.03
CA SER A 204 -2.39 -13.37 -19.06
C SER A 204 -3.24 -12.14 -19.37
N ASP A 205 -4.55 -12.37 -19.50
CA ASP A 205 -5.57 -11.33 -19.59
C ASP A 205 -5.49 -10.28 -18.46
N TRP A 206 -4.84 -10.61 -17.34
CA TRP A 206 -4.71 -9.75 -16.17
C TRP A 206 -3.45 -8.87 -16.15
N GLN A 207 -2.55 -9.04 -17.12
CA GLN A 207 -1.35 -8.21 -17.27
C GLN A 207 -0.46 -8.22 -16.01
N ILE A 208 -0.11 -9.44 -15.56
CA ILE A 208 0.68 -9.67 -14.34
C ILE A 208 2.17 -9.62 -14.64
N LYS A 209 2.95 -8.99 -13.74
CA LYS A 209 4.43 -9.08 -13.79
C LYS A 209 4.90 -10.51 -13.51
N PRO A 210 5.81 -11.09 -14.30
CA PRO A 210 6.25 -12.48 -14.16
C PRO A 210 6.78 -12.80 -12.76
N ASP A 211 7.50 -11.87 -12.13
CA ASP A 211 8.09 -12.06 -10.79
C ASP A 211 7.05 -12.29 -9.70
N ASN A 212 5.79 -11.89 -9.92
CA ASN A 212 4.71 -12.15 -8.97
C ASN A 212 4.16 -13.58 -9.05
N ILE A 213 4.30 -14.24 -10.20
CA ILE A 213 3.59 -15.49 -10.50
C ILE A 213 4.05 -16.66 -9.60
N PRO A 214 5.35 -16.97 -9.48
CA PRO A 214 5.80 -18.08 -8.65
C PRO A 214 5.35 -17.93 -7.19
N ARG A 215 5.57 -16.75 -6.61
CA ARG A 215 5.22 -16.50 -5.20
C ARG A 215 3.71 -16.56 -4.94
N TRP A 216 2.88 -15.95 -5.79
CA TRP A 216 1.43 -15.93 -5.61
C TRP A 216 0.82 -17.31 -5.81
N SER A 217 1.31 -18.09 -6.77
CA SER A 217 0.83 -19.45 -6.94
C SER A 217 1.25 -20.33 -5.77
N ASN A 218 2.47 -20.17 -5.24
CA ASN A 218 2.89 -20.92 -4.06
C ASN A 218 2.01 -20.61 -2.85
N GLN A 219 1.73 -19.32 -2.59
CA GLN A 219 0.82 -18.89 -1.54
C GLN A 219 -0.57 -19.53 -1.67
N CYS A 220 -1.12 -19.52 -2.89
CA CYS A 220 -2.54 -19.83 -3.09
C CYS A 220 -2.84 -21.30 -3.37
N ILE A 221 -1.91 -22.04 -3.98
CA ILE A 221 -2.09 -23.44 -4.38
C ILE A 221 -0.94 -24.36 -3.94
N GLY A 222 0.01 -23.87 -3.16
CA GLY A 222 1.10 -24.68 -2.58
C GLY A 222 2.18 -25.11 -3.58
N ARG A 223 2.26 -24.48 -4.75
CA ARG A 223 3.34 -24.70 -5.72
C ARG A 223 3.63 -23.46 -6.55
N GLU A 224 4.89 -23.28 -6.91
CA GLU A 224 5.32 -22.25 -7.85
C GLU A 224 4.92 -22.64 -9.28
N LEU A 225 4.32 -21.70 -9.99
CA LEU A 225 4.03 -21.79 -11.41
C LEU A 225 5.03 -20.92 -12.16
N THR A 226 5.43 -21.38 -13.34
CA THR A 226 6.10 -20.50 -14.29
C THR A 226 5.10 -19.54 -14.93
N PRO A 227 5.54 -18.41 -15.50
CA PRO A 227 4.66 -17.55 -16.28
C PRO A 227 3.92 -18.29 -17.41
N ALA A 228 4.57 -19.27 -18.04
CA ALA A 228 3.95 -20.11 -19.08
C ALA A 228 2.85 -21.03 -18.51
N ASP A 229 3.07 -21.65 -17.34
CA ASP A 229 2.05 -22.49 -16.69
C ASP A 229 0.84 -21.66 -16.24
N PHE A 230 1.09 -20.43 -15.79
CA PHE A 230 0.05 -19.48 -15.40
C PHE A 230 -0.79 -19.04 -16.61
N GLU A 231 -0.13 -18.70 -17.73
CA GLU A 231 -0.79 -18.36 -19.01
C GLU A 231 -1.64 -19.53 -19.54
N ALA A 232 -1.10 -20.74 -19.49
CA ALA A 232 -1.72 -21.93 -20.09
C ALA A 232 -3.05 -22.34 -19.42
N SER A 233 -3.34 -21.85 -18.21
CA SER A 233 -4.60 -22.14 -17.51
C SER A 233 -5.25 -20.88 -16.94
N PRO A 234 -6.11 -20.20 -17.73
CA PRO A 234 -6.88 -19.06 -17.25
C PRO A 234 -7.74 -19.36 -16.01
N VAL A 235 -8.19 -20.60 -15.85
CA VAL A 235 -8.93 -21.06 -14.67
C VAL A 235 -8.05 -21.05 -13.42
N THR A 236 -6.84 -21.60 -13.53
CA THR A 236 -5.86 -21.61 -12.42
C THR A 236 -5.39 -20.19 -12.11
N ALA A 237 -5.07 -19.39 -13.14
CA ALA A 237 -4.69 -18.00 -13.01
C ALA A 237 -5.77 -17.22 -12.23
N ARG A 238 -7.03 -17.31 -12.66
CA ARG A 238 -8.15 -16.67 -11.96
C ARG A 238 -8.27 -17.11 -10.51
N ALA A 239 -8.09 -18.40 -10.21
CA ALA A 239 -8.18 -18.90 -8.83
C ALA A 239 -7.07 -18.30 -7.93
N ILE A 240 -5.84 -18.20 -8.44
CA ILE A 240 -4.72 -17.55 -7.74
C ILE A 240 -5.03 -16.07 -7.52
N LEU A 241 -5.52 -15.36 -8.53
CA LEU A 241 -5.84 -13.94 -8.42
C LEU A 241 -6.99 -13.65 -7.45
N VAL A 242 -8.01 -14.51 -7.39
CA VAL A 242 -9.08 -14.43 -6.37
C VAL A 242 -8.51 -14.62 -4.97
N CYS A 243 -7.57 -15.55 -4.80
CA CYS A 243 -6.88 -15.75 -3.52
C CYS A 243 -6.07 -14.51 -3.10
N VAL A 244 -5.21 -13.98 -3.97
CA VAL A 244 -4.39 -12.78 -3.68
C VAL A 244 -5.27 -11.55 -3.43
N MET A 245 -6.25 -11.31 -4.29
CA MET A 245 -7.09 -10.12 -4.20
C MET A 245 -8.08 -10.17 -3.04
N ARG A 246 -8.35 -11.34 -2.45
CA ARG A 246 -9.12 -11.43 -1.20
C ARG A 246 -8.42 -10.66 -0.08
N ASP A 247 -7.12 -10.91 0.10
CA ASP A 247 -6.34 -10.29 1.18
C ASP A 247 -6.19 -8.78 0.93
N VAL A 248 -5.80 -8.40 -0.29
CA VAL A 248 -5.66 -7.00 -0.70
C VAL A 248 -6.97 -6.25 -0.53
N PHE A 249 -8.07 -6.78 -1.04
CA PHE A 249 -9.35 -6.07 -0.99
C PHE A 249 -9.86 -5.94 0.45
N SER A 250 -9.65 -6.95 1.29
CA SER A 250 -9.99 -6.90 2.72
C SER A 250 -9.22 -5.82 3.48
N GLU A 251 -7.90 -5.69 3.24
CA GLU A 251 -7.08 -4.61 3.80
C GLU A 251 -7.62 -3.25 3.33
N GLN A 252 -7.79 -3.09 2.01
CA GLN A 252 -8.22 -1.81 1.43
C GLN A 252 -9.64 -1.41 1.84
N TYR A 253 -10.53 -2.37 2.12
CA TYR A 253 -11.85 -2.10 2.66
C TYR A 253 -11.81 -1.57 4.09
N THR A 254 -10.94 -2.14 4.92
CA THR A 254 -10.70 -1.66 6.28
C THR A 254 -10.08 -0.27 6.27
N GLU A 255 -9.04 -0.05 5.45
CA GLU A 255 -8.38 1.26 5.28
C GLU A 255 -9.33 2.32 4.69
N SER A 256 -10.43 1.92 4.05
CA SER A 256 -11.44 2.81 3.48
C SER A 256 -12.62 3.08 4.43
N GLU A 257 -12.51 2.76 5.72
CA GLU A 257 -13.62 2.85 6.67
C GLU A 257 -14.87 2.08 6.21
N ASN A 258 -14.66 0.92 5.56
CA ASN A 258 -15.70 0.08 4.96
C ASN A 258 -16.40 0.70 3.73
N ASN A 259 -15.82 1.73 3.12
CA ASN A 259 -16.30 2.26 1.84
C ASN A 259 -15.84 1.36 0.69
N GLU A 260 -16.76 0.53 0.19
CA GLU A 260 -16.49 -0.44 -0.90
C GLU A 260 -15.99 0.22 -2.18
N SER A 261 -16.57 1.36 -2.58
CA SER A 261 -16.16 2.01 -3.83
C SER A 261 -14.74 2.54 -3.75
N LEU A 262 -14.39 3.15 -2.61
CA LEU A 262 -13.02 3.59 -2.34
C LEU A 262 -12.07 2.39 -2.26
N ALA A 263 -12.47 1.31 -1.60
CA ALA A 263 -11.69 0.09 -1.48
C ALA A 263 -11.38 -0.56 -2.84
N VAL A 264 -12.34 -0.56 -3.77
CA VAL A 264 -12.13 -1.05 -5.15
C VAL A 264 -11.09 -0.19 -5.87
N GLN A 265 -11.18 1.13 -5.75
CA GLN A 265 -10.19 2.02 -6.38
C GLN A 265 -8.80 1.86 -5.77
N ARG A 266 -8.71 1.72 -4.44
CA ARG A 266 -7.45 1.47 -3.75
C ARG A 266 -6.86 0.11 -4.09
N ALA A 267 -7.66 -0.95 -4.17
CA ALA A 267 -7.21 -2.26 -4.63
C ALA A 267 -6.71 -2.21 -6.08
N ALA A 268 -7.36 -1.44 -6.95
CA ALA A 268 -6.91 -1.20 -8.32
C ALA A 268 -5.60 -0.38 -8.38
N ALA A 269 -5.40 0.57 -7.49
CA ALA A 269 -4.13 1.28 -7.38
C ALA A 269 -3.02 0.35 -6.91
N TRP A 270 -3.28 -0.45 -5.87
CA TRP A 270 -2.37 -1.47 -5.37
C TRP A 270 -1.97 -2.44 -6.48
N TRP A 271 -2.92 -2.86 -7.32
CA TRP A 271 -2.63 -3.71 -8.47
C TRP A 271 -1.59 -3.12 -9.43
N MET A 272 -1.68 -1.82 -9.72
CA MET A 272 -0.75 -1.13 -10.61
C MET A 272 0.61 -0.85 -9.95
N THR A 273 0.60 -0.43 -8.69
CA THR A 273 1.75 0.23 -8.05
C THR A 273 2.32 -0.53 -6.86
N GLY A 274 1.51 -1.34 -6.18
CA GLY A 274 1.78 -1.90 -4.85
C GLY A 274 1.30 -1.02 -3.69
N ASP A 275 0.75 0.18 -3.97
CA ASP A 275 0.26 1.12 -2.96
C ASP A 275 -1.16 1.62 -3.26
N GLY A 276 -2.12 1.21 -2.42
CA GLY A 276 -3.53 1.58 -2.57
C GLY A 276 -3.81 3.07 -2.37
N ASN A 277 -2.91 3.81 -1.70
CA ASN A 277 -3.08 5.26 -1.53
C ASN A 277 -2.88 6.04 -2.83
N GLN A 278 -2.36 5.41 -3.88
CA GLN A 278 -2.20 6.03 -5.19
C GLN A 278 -3.51 6.09 -5.99
N TYR A 279 -4.67 5.68 -5.47
CA TYR A 279 -5.88 5.43 -6.27
C TYR A 279 -6.39 6.60 -7.11
N ASN A 280 -6.15 7.84 -6.70
CA ASN A 280 -6.62 9.07 -7.33
C ASN A 280 -5.45 9.95 -7.84
N ASN A 281 -4.26 9.37 -7.98
CA ASN A 281 -3.09 10.05 -8.56
C ASN A 281 -3.26 10.20 -10.10
N SER A 282 -2.65 11.21 -10.72
CA SER A 282 -2.80 11.48 -12.15
C SER A 282 -2.40 10.30 -13.06
N SER A 283 -1.46 9.46 -12.62
CA SER A 283 -1.01 8.27 -13.36
C SER A 283 -1.91 7.04 -13.22
N THR A 284 -2.81 7.01 -12.23
CA THR A 284 -3.60 5.83 -11.85
C THR A 284 -5.11 6.10 -11.85
N ALA A 285 -5.54 7.34 -11.64
CA ALA A 285 -6.94 7.72 -11.42
C ALA A 285 -7.88 7.26 -12.56
N SER A 286 -7.42 7.36 -13.80
CA SER A 286 -8.20 6.89 -14.96
C SER A 286 -8.40 5.37 -14.92
N TYR A 287 -7.36 4.62 -14.58
CA TYR A 287 -7.42 3.16 -14.47
C TYR A 287 -8.29 2.72 -13.29
N THR A 288 -8.07 3.28 -12.10
CA THR A 288 -8.82 2.90 -10.90
C THR A 288 -10.31 3.25 -11.01
N GLN A 289 -10.63 4.38 -11.66
CA GLN A 289 -12.02 4.72 -11.96
C GLN A 289 -12.63 3.73 -12.96
N ARG A 290 -11.91 3.35 -14.02
CA ARG A 290 -12.37 2.34 -14.97
C ARG A 290 -12.64 1.00 -14.29
N VAL A 291 -11.78 0.57 -13.36
CA VAL A 291 -12.00 -0.66 -12.56
C VAL A 291 -13.26 -0.52 -11.71
N LEU A 292 -13.47 0.60 -11.03
CA LEU A 292 -14.69 0.84 -10.24
C LEU A 292 -15.96 0.78 -11.10
N ASP A 293 -15.94 1.36 -12.29
CA ASP A 293 -17.08 1.35 -13.20
C ASP A 293 -17.40 -0.07 -13.68
N LEU A 294 -16.39 -0.85 -14.05
CA LEU A 294 -16.53 -2.26 -14.45
C LEU A 294 -17.01 -3.13 -13.29
N TYR A 295 -16.49 -2.89 -12.09
CA TYR A 295 -16.90 -3.55 -10.86
C TYR A 295 -18.40 -3.35 -10.62
N ARG A 296 -18.88 -2.11 -10.63
CA ARG A 296 -20.31 -1.78 -10.45
C ARG A 296 -21.17 -2.41 -11.54
N GLN A 297 -20.72 -2.37 -12.80
CA GLN A 297 -21.42 -2.99 -13.92
C GLN A 297 -21.61 -4.50 -13.76
N SER A 298 -20.69 -5.20 -13.09
CA SER A 298 -20.81 -6.64 -12.84
C SER A 298 -22.02 -6.99 -11.95
N PHE A 299 -22.49 -6.07 -11.12
CA PHE A 299 -23.69 -6.28 -10.32
C PHE A 299 -24.97 -5.94 -11.07
N LEU A 300 -24.90 -5.03 -12.04
CA LEU A 300 -26.03 -4.60 -12.87
C LEU A 300 -26.34 -5.58 -14.02
N LYS A 301 -25.31 -6.14 -14.68
CA LYS A 301 -25.49 -7.04 -15.84
C LYS A 301 -26.00 -8.43 -15.47
N PHE A 302 -25.76 -8.89 -14.25
CA PHE A 302 -26.13 -10.24 -13.82
C PHE A 302 -27.41 -10.29 -12.97
N PHE A 303 -27.95 -9.15 -12.50
CA PHE A 303 -29.17 -9.11 -11.67
C PHE A 303 -29.96 -7.80 -11.90
N PRO A 304 -30.71 -7.67 -13.00
CA PRO A 304 -31.43 -6.44 -13.32
C PRO A 304 -32.65 -6.16 -12.43
N HIS A 305 -33.09 -7.09 -11.57
CA HIS A 305 -34.24 -6.88 -10.67
C HIS A 305 -34.04 -7.58 -9.31
N ILE A 306 -33.76 -6.78 -8.28
CA ILE A 306 -34.29 -6.95 -6.92
C ILE A 306 -34.88 -5.61 -6.53
#